data_AF-A0A0R2QP83-F1
#
_entry.id   AF-A0A0R2QP83-F1
#
_cell.length_a   1.000
_cell.length_b   1.000
_cell.length_c   1.000
_cell.angle_alpha   90.00
_cell.angle_beta   90.00
_cell.angle_gamma   90.00
#
_symmetry.space_group_name_H-M   'P 1'
#
loop_
_entity.id
_entity.type
_entity.pdbx_description
1 polymer ?
#
loop_
_entity_poly.entity_id
_entity_poly.type
_entity_poly.pdbx_seq_one_letter_code
_entity_poly.pdbx_strand_id
1 'polypeptide(L)'
;MFAYILRRLGALVVILFGSSFLLYNLSAISTDPIGELRLSDAPNKDQLILNLTRELRLDLPPPLRYFIWLRGVLGIFAGRADFGLTREQEPVLEAIMGAIPTTIRLVAVATLVAIVLGIALGITSALRQYSRFDYGMTFFAFLLFSLPIFWVAVLLKQYLAIDFNDFLVTAKMSPPWIIGFSIVTGFFWAAIISGSRRQVVLIFSGVFVANSIFLSAISATEWLSYPRLGPIGVFVIGVGIAVGVTYLSVGLSDRNALKTTLLMALVGTISYFPAQPILSSDRPRLGILLLFIALLIVSVSGALLFARVDRGPIIRTSVITSVLIGIFILIDRMMQAWRPYVESDDVNYRPVATIGQSTIWLSEVSFWVR
;
A
#
# COMPACT_ATOMS: atom_id res chain seq x y z
N MET A 1 10.17 31.67 -19.45
CA MET A 1 9.54 30.99 -18.30
C MET A 1 8.29 31.71 -17.79
N PHE A 2 8.35 33.00 -17.44
CA PHE A 2 7.17 33.76 -16.97
C PHE A 2 5.97 33.74 -17.94
N ALA A 3 6.19 34.05 -19.23
CA ALA A 3 5.13 34.01 -20.24
C ALA A 3 4.50 32.60 -20.40
N TYR A 4 5.29 31.53 -20.22
CA TYR A 4 4.80 30.16 -20.26
C TYR A 4 3.93 29.83 -19.05
N ILE A 5 4.34 30.24 -17.85
CA ILE A 5 3.55 30.10 -16.61
C ILE A 5 2.23 30.85 -16.76
N LEU A 6 2.26 32.09 -17.26
CA LEU A 6 1.05 32.89 -17.44
C LEU A 6 0.08 32.27 -18.45
N ARG A 7 0.59 31.72 -19.56
CA ARG A 7 -0.22 30.97 -20.54
C ARG A 7 -0.89 29.74 -19.91
N ARG A 8 -0.15 29.00 -19.08
CA ARG A 8 -0.66 27.82 -18.35
C ARG A 8 -1.72 28.21 -17.32
N LEU A 9 -1.49 29.26 -16.54
CA LEU A 9 -2.46 29.77 -15.57
C LEU A 9 -3.74 30.27 -16.25
N GLY A 10 -3.62 31.00 -17.37
CA GLY A 10 -4.77 31.41 -18.16
C GLY A 10 -5.58 30.22 -18.69
N ALA A 11 -4.91 29.20 -19.23
CA ALA A 11 -5.57 27.97 -19.67
C ALA A 11 -6.27 27.25 -18.51
N LEU A 12 -5.65 27.20 -17.33
CA LEU A 12 -6.23 26.60 -16.13
C LEU A 12 -7.50 27.32 -15.69
N VAL A 13 -7.52 28.66 -15.71
CA VAL A 13 -8.73 29.44 -15.39
C VAL A 13 -9.85 29.13 -16.38
N VAL A 14 -9.56 29.09 -17.69
CA VAL A 14 -10.56 28.76 -18.72
C VAL A 14 -11.11 27.35 -18.53
N ILE A 15 -10.23 26.37 -18.25
CA ILE A 15 -10.63 24.99 -18.02
C ILE A 15 -11.49 24.89 -16.77
N LEU A 16 -11.09 25.48 -15.64
CA LEU A 16 -11.86 25.44 -14.39
C LEU A 16 -13.22 26.11 -14.54
N PHE A 17 -13.26 27.28 -15.19
CA PHE A 17 -14.52 27.97 -15.46
C PHE A 17 -15.42 27.13 -16.37
N GLY A 18 -14.90 26.67 -17.51
CA GLY A 18 -15.66 25.87 -18.47
C GLY A 18 -16.16 24.55 -17.86
N SER A 19 -15.29 23.81 -17.17
CA SER A 19 -15.65 22.54 -16.56
C SER A 19 -16.67 22.72 -15.43
N SER A 20 -16.47 23.71 -14.54
CA SER A 20 -17.41 23.96 -13.45
C SER A 20 -18.76 24.45 -13.97
N PHE A 21 -18.79 25.33 -14.97
CA PHE A 21 -20.02 25.79 -15.60
C PHE A 21 -20.79 24.62 -16.22
N LEU A 22 -20.11 23.80 -17.03
CA LEU A 22 -20.74 22.64 -17.67
C LEU A 22 -21.24 21.63 -16.64
N LEU A 23 -20.42 21.27 -15.65
CA LEU A 23 -20.80 20.32 -14.61
C LEU A 23 -21.97 20.81 -13.76
N TYR A 24 -21.97 22.09 -13.38
CA TYR A 24 -23.07 22.69 -12.63
C TYR A 24 -24.37 22.62 -13.42
N ASN A 25 -24.35 23.04 -14.70
CA ASN A 25 -25.55 23.02 -15.53
C ASN A 25 -26.04 21.59 -15.80
N LEU A 26 -25.13 20.67 -16.11
CA LEU A 26 -25.49 19.26 -16.30
C LEU A 26 -26.13 18.68 -15.05
N SER A 27 -25.53 18.91 -13.86
CA SER A 27 -26.09 18.46 -12.60
C SER A 27 -27.46 19.08 -12.30
N ALA A 28 -27.61 20.39 -12.51
CA ALA A 28 -28.86 21.10 -12.28
C ALA A 28 -29.98 20.69 -13.25
N ILE A 29 -29.64 20.20 -14.45
CA ILE A 29 -30.60 19.71 -15.44
C ILE A 29 -30.92 18.23 -15.20
N SER A 30 -29.92 17.42 -14.82
CA SER A 30 -30.08 15.96 -14.65
C SER A 30 -30.77 15.57 -13.35
N THR A 31 -30.78 16.47 -12.35
CA THR A 31 -31.21 16.16 -10.98
C THR A 31 -32.38 17.04 -10.55
N ASP A 32 -33.32 16.47 -9.81
CA ASP A 32 -34.46 17.17 -9.22
C ASP A 32 -34.33 17.23 -7.68
N PRO A 33 -33.82 18.33 -7.10
CA PRO A 33 -33.53 18.42 -5.67
C PRO A 33 -34.78 18.39 -4.77
N ILE A 34 -35.97 18.65 -5.33
CA ILE A 34 -37.26 18.57 -4.62
C ILE A 34 -38.04 17.29 -4.95
N GLY A 35 -37.45 16.37 -5.72
CA GLY A 35 -38.11 15.14 -6.18
C GLY A 35 -38.56 14.24 -5.03
N GLU A 36 -37.72 14.05 -4.01
CA GLU A 36 -38.08 13.27 -2.80
C GLU A 36 -39.25 13.92 -2.05
N LEU A 37 -39.24 15.26 -1.91
CA LEU A 37 -40.33 15.98 -1.25
C LEU A 37 -41.65 15.86 -2.02
N ARG A 38 -41.62 15.86 -3.36
CA ARG A 38 -42.82 15.64 -4.20
C ARG A 38 -43.46 14.28 -3.99
N LEU A 39 -42.72 13.28 -3.53
CA LEU A 39 -43.22 11.95 -3.20
C LEU A 39 -43.58 11.78 -1.71
N SER A 40 -43.29 12.78 -0.87
CA SER A 40 -43.60 12.74 0.56
C SER A 40 -45.09 12.91 0.81
N ASP A 41 -45.59 12.23 1.85
CA ASP A 41 -46.96 12.36 2.40
C ASP A 41 -47.03 13.33 3.60
N ALA A 42 -45.95 14.05 3.89
CA ALA A 42 -45.91 14.96 5.02
C ALA A 42 -46.96 16.09 4.87
N PRO A 43 -47.75 16.43 5.92
CA PRO A 43 -48.77 17.48 5.85
C PRO A 43 -48.23 18.86 5.47
N ASN A 44 -46.94 19.11 5.74
CA ASN A 44 -46.23 20.37 5.44
C ASN A 44 -45.39 20.31 4.15
N LYS A 45 -45.56 19.29 3.32
CA LYS A 45 -44.83 19.07 2.06
C LYS A 45 -44.73 20.32 1.19
N ASP A 46 -45.85 21.00 0.94
CA ASP A 46 -45.87 22.16 0.04
C ASP A 46 -45.02 23.32 0.59
N GLN A 47 -45.03 23.51 1.91
CA GLN A 47 -44.19 24.49 2.58
C GLN A 47 -42.70 24.12 2.48
N LEU A 48 -42.35 22.85 2.65
CA LEU A 48 -40.97 22.37 2.51
C LEU A 48 -40.47 22.56 1.07
N ILE A 49 -41.29 22.25 0.07
CA ILE A 49 -40.96 22.46 -1.35
C ILE A 49 -40.73 23.95 -1.62
N LEU A 50 -41.61 24.83 -1.15
CA LEU A 50 -41.46 26.28 -1.34
C LEU A 50 -40.20 26.84 -0.67
N ASN A 51 -39.91 26.38 0.55
CA ASN A 51 -38.70 26.79 1.29
C ASN A 51 -37.43 26.36 0.54
N LEU A 52 -37.34 25.09 0.15
CA LEU A 52 -36.16 24.56 -0.55
C LEU A 52 -36.01 25.13 -1.96
N THR A 53 -37.12 25.42 -2.64
CA THR A 53 -37.14 26.11 -3.94
C THR A 53 -36.49 27.48 -3.83
N ARG A 54 -36.82 28.25 -2.78
CA ARG A 54 -36.25 29.58 -2.55
C ARG A 54 -34.79 29.52 -2.11
N GLU A 55 -34.46 28.58 -1.22
CA GLU A 55 -33.10 28.37 -0.72
C GLU A 55 -32.12 28.04 -1.86
N LEU A 56 -32.49 27.08 -2.72
CA LEU A 56 -31.66 26.66 -3.86
C LEU A 56 -31.86 27.50 -5.12
N ARG A 57 -32.77 28.48 -5.07
CA ARG A 57 -33.16 29.39 -6.18
C ARG A 57 -33.59 28.64 -7.43
N LEU A 58 -34.41 27.60 -7.26
CA LEU A 58 -34.86 26.73 -8.35
C LEU A 58 -35.80 27.44 -9.33
N ASP A 59 -36.27 28.64 -8.98
CA ASP A 59 -37.01 29.56 -9.84
C ASP A 59 -36.15 30.23 -10.93
N LEU A 60 -34.83 30.19 -10.78
CA LEU A 60 -33.88 30.75 -11.74
C LEU A 60 -33.34 29.65 -12.69
N PRO A 61 -33.09 29.98 -13.97
CA PRO A 61 -32.45 29.04 -14.88
C PRO A 61 -31.03 28.68 -14.40
N PRO A 62 -30.57 27.43 -14.61
CA PRO A 62 -29.28 26.94 -14.10
C PRO A 62 -28.05 27.83 -14.41
N PRO A 63 -27.90 28.44 -15.60
CA PRO A 63 -26.79 29.34 -15.87
C PRO A 63 -26.72 30.55 -14.92
N LEU A 64 -27.86 31.15 -14.56
CA LEU A 64 -27.89 32.28 -13.63
C LEU A 64 -27.55 31.84 -12.21
N ARG A 65 -28.05 30.68 -11.78
CA ARG A 65 -27.73 30.09 -10.48
C ARG A 65 -26.23 29.80 -10.35
N TYR A 66 -25.58 29.35 -11.44
CA TYR A 66 -24.13 29.17 -11.46
C TYR A 66 -23.38 30.48 -11.20
N PHE A 67 -23.74 31.59 -11.85
CA PHE A 67 -23.02 32.87 -11.64
C PHE A 67 -23.23 33.43 -10.23
N ILE A 68 -24.40 33.19 -9.64
CA ILE A 68 -24.68 33.50 -8.24
C ILE A 68 -23.74 32.69 -7.32
N TRP A 69 -23.65 31.38 -7.55
CA TRP A 69 -22.76 30.50 -6.79
C TRP A 69 -21.29 30.88 -6.98
N LEU A 70 -20.86 31.13 -8.23
CA LEU A 70 -19.51 31.54 -8.58
C LEU A 70 -19.13 32.85 -7.87
N ARG A 71 -20.06 33.80 -7.73
CA ARG A 71 -19.82 35.02 -6.95
C ARG A 71 -19.49 34.72 -5.48
N GLY A 72 -20.16 33.74 -4.88
CA GLY A 72 -19.86 33.25 -3.52
C GLY A 72 -18.47 32.62 -3.44
N VAL A 73 -18.13 31.77 -4.41
CA VAL A 73 -16.81 31.11 -4.50
C VAL A 73 -15.69 32.13 -4.67
N LEU A 74 -15.86 33.12 -5.55
CA LEU A 74 -14.91 34.21 -5.76
C LEU A 74 -14.74 35.11 -4.52
N GLY A 75 -15.65 35.02 -3.54
CA GLY A 75 -15.50 35.61 -2.22
C GLY A 75 -14.24 35.14 -1.48
N ILE A 76 -13.60 34.05 -1.91
CA ILE A 76 -12.29 33.61 -1.40
C ILE A 76 -11.20 34.70 -1.50
N PHE A 77 -11.21 35.50 -2.56
CA PHE A 77 -10.25 36.60 -2.73
C PHE A 77 -10.51 37.78 -1.77
N ALA A 78 -11.71 37.84 -1.17
CA ALA A 78 -12.12 38.84 -0.20
C ALA A 78 -12.20 38.29 1.24
N GLY A 79 -11.73 37.05 1.48
CA GLY A 79 -11.81 36.39 2.78
C GLY A 79 -13.23 35.98 3.21
N ARG A 80 -14.19 35.92 2.27
CA ARG A 80 -15.60 35.56 2.50
C ARG A 80 -16.02 34.47 1.52
N ALA A 81 -15.30 33.36 1.52
CA ALA A 81 -15.56 32.26 0.58
C ALA A 81 -16.87 31.54 0.94
N ASP A 82 -17.80 31.48 -0.01
CA ASP A 82 -19.06 30.75 0.13
C ASP A 82 -19.20 29.76 -1.02
N PHE A 83 -19.03 28.48 -0.71
CA PHE A 83 -19.16 27.37 -1.66
C PHE A 83 -20.56 26.73 -1.63
N GLY A 84 -21.45 27.19 -0.75
CA GLY A 84 -22.72 26.55 -0.42
C GLY A 84 -22.61 25.47 0.66
N LEU A 85 -23.71 24.74 0.83
CA LEU A 85 -23.87 23.68 1.82
C LEU A 85 -24.02 22.30 1.15
N THR A 86 -23.65 21.24 1.86
CA THR A 86 -23.90 19.85 1.46
C THR A 86 -25.38 19.50 1.63
N ARG A 87 -25.77 18.28 1.23
CA ARG A 87 -27.13 17.76 1.48
C ARG A 87 -27.42 17.63 2.97
N GLU A 88 -26.39 17.41 3.80
CA GLU A 88 -26.46 17.38 5.26
C GLU A 88 -26.37 18.77 5.92
N GLN A 89 -26.45 19.86 5.14
CA GLN A 89 -26.37 21.25 5.61
C GLN A 89 -25.01 21.64 6.24
N GLU A 90 -23.93 20.94 5.87
CA GLU A 90 -22.56 21.28 6.29
C GLU A 90 -21.87 22.21 5.27
N PRO A 91 -20.97 23.12 5.70
CA PRO A 91 -20.22 23.96 4.78
C PRO A 91 -19.36 23.14 3.80
N VAL A 92 -19.59 23.30 2.49
CA VAL A 92 -18.86 22.56 1.45
C VAL A 92 -17.34 22.80 1.54
N LEU A 93 -16.93 24.01 1.92
CA LEU A 93 -15.52 24.36 2.08
C LEU A 93 -14.84 23.48 3.15
N GLU A 94 -15.52 23.19 4.26
CA GLU A 94 -14.97 22.34 5.33
C GLU A 94 -14.82 20.90 4.85
N ALA A 95 -15.82 20.36 4.14
CA ALA A 95 -15.76 19.04 3.53
C ALA A 95 -14.60 18.92 2.53
N ILE A 96 -14.39 19.93 1.67
CA ILE A 96 -13.25 19.97 0.74
C ILE A 96 -11.92 20.01 1.50
N MET A 97 -11.80 20.88 2.50
CA MET A 97 -10.58 21.01 3.30
C MET A 97 -10.25 19.73 4.06
N GLY A 98 -11.25 18.99 4.53
CA GLY A 98 -11.08 17.66 5.13
C GLY A 98 -10.63 16.59 4.13
N ALA A 99 -11.07 16.67 2.87
CA ALA A 99 -10.73 15.70 1.83
C ALA A 99 -9.35 15.91 1.21
N ILE A 100 -8.88 17.17 1.08
CA ILE A 100 -7.61 17.51 0.41
C ILE A 100 -6.41 16.71 0.94
N PRO A 101 -6.14 16.61 2.25
CA PRO A 101 -4.99 15.86 2.76
C PRO A 101 -5.02 14.39 2.36
N THR A 102 -6.21 13.79 2.36
CA THR A 102 -6.42 12.41 1.95
C THR A 102 -6.11 12.23 0.47
N THR A 103 -6.65 13.10 -0.40
CA THR A 103 -6.36 13.07 -1.84
C THR A 103 -4.87 13.24 -2.11
N ILE A 104 -4.21 14.20 -1.47
CA ILE A 104 -2.76 14.43 -1.63
C ILE A 104 -1.98 13.19 -1.23
N ARG A 105 -2.28 12.59 -0.08
CA ARG A 105 -1.59 11.37 0.39
C ARG A 105 -1.76 10.22 -0.60
N LEU A 106 -2.99 9.98 -1.07
CA LEU A 106 -3.28 8.90 -2.02
C LEU A 106 -2.59 9.13 -3.37
N VAL A 107 -2.70 10.33 -3.93
CA VAL A 107 -2.08 10.68 -5.22
C VAL A 107 -0.55 10.64 -5.13
N ALA A 108 0.05 11.12 -4.04
CA ALA A 108 1.49 11.10 -3.85
C ALA A 108 2.03 9.65 -3.81
N VAL A 109 1.40 8.78 -3.03
CA VAL A 109 1.79 7.36 -2.95
C VAL A 109 1.58 6.67 -4.28
N ALA A 110 0.42 6.84 -4.93
CA ALA A 110 0.14 6.25 -6.23
C ALA A 110 1.13 6.72 -7.30
N THR A 111 1.49 8.01 -7.30
CA THR A 111 2.46 8.58 -8.25
C THR A 111 3.86 8.00 -8.02
N LEU A 112 4.30 7.90 -6.76
CA LEU A 112 5.60 7.32 -6.43
C LEU A 112 5.69 5.87 -6.90
N VAL A 113 4.66 5.06 -6.61
CA VAL A 113 4.58 3.67 -7.05
C VAL A 113 4.57 3.59 -8.58
N ALA A 114 3.78 4.43 -9.25
CA ALA A 114 3.70 4.48 -10.71
C ALA A 114 5.05 4.85 -11.35
N ILE A 115 5.81 5.80 -10.76
CA ILE A 115 7.14 6.17 -11.23
C ILE A 115 8.10 4.99 -11.08
N VAL A 116 8.16 4.37 -9.90
CA VAL A 116 9.08 3.25 -9.64
C VAL A 116 8.79 2.08 -10.58
N LEU A 117 7.53 1.64 -10.66
CA LEU A 117 7.14 0.53 -11.52
C LEU A 117 7.25 0.89 -13.00
N GLY A 118 6.77 2.06 -13.40
CA GLY A 118 6.79 2.52 -14.79
C GLY A 118 8.20 2.65 -15.35
N ILE A 119 9.13 3.22 -14.56
CA ILE A 119 10.54 3.31 -14.96
C ILE A 119 11.17 1.91 -15.00
N ALA A 120 11.00 1.07 -13.97
CA ALA A 120 11.60 -0.26 -13.93
C ALA A 120 11.14 -1.13 -15.11
N LEU A 121 9.84 -1.17 -15.37
CA LEU A 121 9.25 -1.93 -16.46
C LEU A 121 9.63 -1.32 -17.82
N GLY A 122 9.60 0.01 -17.95
CA GLY A 122 9.98 0.72 -19.17
C GLY A 122 11.44 0.50 -19.56
N ILE A 123 12.38 0.61 -18.62
CA ILE A 123 13.80 0.30 -18.85
C ILE A 123 13.97 -1.16 -19.24
N THR A 124 13.32 -2.09 -18.53
CA THR A 124 13.45 -3.53 -18.83
C THR A 124 12.90 -3.88 -20.22
N SER A 125 11.78 -3.26 -20.63
CA SER A 125 11.22 -3.40 -21.98
C SER A 125 12.18 -2.86 -23.03
N ALA A 126 12.73 -1.66 -22.82
CA ALA A 126 13.64 -0.99 -23.74
C ALA A 126 14.96 -1.76 -23.93
N LEU A 127 15.54 -2.30 -22.85
CA LEU A 127 16.76 -3.12 -22.91
C LEU A 127 16.52 -4.48 -23.60
N ARG A 128 15.27 -4.93 -23.71
CA ARG A 128 14.87 -6.22 -24.27
C ARG A 128 13.86 -6.05 -25.40
N GLN A 129 14.13 -5.09 -26.26
CA GLN A 129 13.28 -4.75 -27.38
C GLN A 129 12.97 -5.99 -28.25
N TYR A 130 11.72 -6.09 -28.71
CA TYR A 130 11.21 -7.21 -29.51
C TYR A 130 11.20 -8.58 -28.81
N SER A 131 11.44 -8.61 -27.49
CA SER A 131 11.30 -9.83 -26.71
C SER A 131 9.83 -10.13 -26.39
N ARG A 132 9.56 -11.38 -25.98
CA ARG A 132 8.21 -11.77 -25.50
C ARG A 132 7.76 -10.95 -24.29
N PHE A 133 8.72 -10.53 -23.46
CA PHE A 133 8.48 -9.64 -22.33
C PHE A 133 8.03 -8.27 -22.80
N ASP A 134 8.71 -7.69 -23.80
CA ASP A 134 8.39 -6.39 -24.38
C ASP A 134 6.98 -6.36 -24.97
N TYR A 135 6.63 -7.36 -25.79
CA TYR A 135 5.27 -7.50 -26.33
C TYR A 135 4.22 -7.69 -25.22
N GLY A 136 4.51 -8.51 -24.20
CA GLY A 136 3.61 -8.76 -23.09
C GLY A 136 3.35 -7.49 -22.26
N MET A 137 4.41 -6.78 -21.88
CA MET A 137 4.31 -5.54 -21.11
C MET A 137 3.61 -4.43 -21.88
N THR A 138 3.91 -4.29 -23.18
CA THR A 138 3.23 -3.34 -24.05
C THR A 138 1.73 -3.64 -24.15
N PHE A 139 1.37 -4.91 -24.33
CA PHE A 139 -0.04 -5.34 -24.32
C PHE A 139 -0.73 -5.01 -22.99
N PHE A 140 -0.12 -5.35 -21.84
CA PHE A 140 -0.71 -5.03 -20.54
C PHE A 140 -0.83 -3.52 -20.30
N ALA A 141 0.16 -2.73 -20.71
CA ALA A 141 0.10 -1.27 -20.62
C ALA A 141 -1.06 -0.70 -21.44
N PHE A 142 -1.23 -1.15 -22.69
CA PHE A 142 -2.35 -0.73 -23.52
C PHE A 142 -3.70 -1.19 -22.97
N LEU A 143 -3.78 -2.43 -22.46
CA LEU A 143 -4.98 -2.96 -21.84
C LEU A 143 -5.40 -2.06 -20.66
N LEU A 144 -4.51 -1.85 -19.68
CA LEU A 144 -4.79 -1.03 -18.51
C LEU A 144 -5.12 0.42 -18.87
N PHE A 145 -4.47 0.99 -19.89
CA PHE A 145 -4.74 2.35 -20.36
C PHE A 145 -6.10 2.48 -21.06
N SER A 146 -6.57 1.42 -21.72
CA SER A 146 -7.83 1.42 -22.48
C SER A 146 -9.06 1.15 -21.60
N LEU A 147 -8.87 0.65 -20.37
CA LEU A 147 -9.96 0.33 -19.47
C LEU A 147 -10.58 1.60 -18.86
N PRO A 148 -11.92 1.72 -18.82
CA PRO A 148 -12.58 2.81 -18.11
C PRO A 148 -12.21 2.80 -16.62
N ILE A 149 -11.76 3.94 -16.10
CA ILE A 149 -11.25 4.04 -14.72
C ILE A 149 -12.30 3.64 -13.68
N PHE A 150 -13.58 3.98 -13.89
CA PHE A 150 -14.66 3.61 -12.98
C PHE A 150 -14.86 2.08 -12.93
N TRP A 151 -14.71 1.40 -14.06
CA TRP A 151 -14.84 -0.05 -14.15
C TRP A 151 -13.72 -0.72 -13.36
N VAL A 152 -12.48 -0.27 -13.57
CA VAL A 152 -11.32 -0.75 -12.80
C VAL A 152 -11.52 -0.49 -11.30
N ALA A 153 -11.98 0.70 -10.92
CA ALA A 153 -12.24 1.03 -9.51
C ALA A 153 -13.29 0.10 -8.87
N VAL A 154 -14.37 -0.23 -9.59
CA VAL A 154 -15.40 -1.16 -9.10
C VAL A 154 -14.84 -2.58 -8.97
N LEU A 155 -14.05 -3.06 -9.92
CA LEU A 155 -13.42 -4.39 -9.82
C LEU A 155 -12.41 -4.45 -8.68
N LEU A 156 -11.58 -3.42 -8.50
CA LEU A 156 -10.65 -3.35 -7.38
C LEU A 156 -11.40 -3.31 -6.05
N LYS A 157 -12.50 -2.57 -5.95
CA LYS A 157 -13.36 -2.60 -4.76
C LYS A 157 -13.90 -4.01 -4.48
N GLN A 158 -14.46 -4.67 -5.50
CA GLN A 158 -15.04 -6.01 -5.30
C GLN A 158 -13.97 -7.04 -4.96
N TYR A 159 -12.97 -7.21 -5.81
CA TYR A 159 -12.03 -8.32 -5.71
C TYR A 159 -10.86 -8.06 -4.74
N LEU A 160 -10.35 -6.82 -4.71
CA LEU A 160 -9.16 -6.49 -3.91
C LEU A 160 -9.51 -5.96 -2.52
N ALA A 161 -10.68 -5.34 -2.33
CA ALA A 161 -11.13 -4.91 -1.00
C ALA A 161 -12.10 -5.92 -0.38
N ILE A 162 -13.25 -6.18 -0.99
CA ILE A 162 -14.31 -6.99 -0.35
C ILE A 162 -13.93 -8.48 -0.32
N ASP A 163 -13.74 -9.11 -1.47
CA ASP A 163 -13.48 -10.55 -1.56
C ASP A 163 -12.15 -10.92 -0.91
N PHE A 164 -11.15 -10.05 -0.96
CA PHE A 164 -9.89 -10.25 -0.25
C PHE A 164 -10.08 -10.22 1.27
N ASN A 165 -10.90 -9.30 1.79
CA ASN A 165 -11.21 -9.24 3.21
C ASN A 165 -11.98 -10.49 3.66
N ASP A 166 -12.86 -11.02 2.81
CA ASP A 166 -13.57 -12.28 3.06
C ASP A 166 -12.62 -13.49 2.98
N PHE A 167 -11.67 -13.47 2.05
CA PHE A 167 -10.61 -14.46 1.99
C PHE A 167 -9.80 -14.47 3.29
N LEU A 168 -9.44 -13.32 3.86
CA LEU A 168 -8.64 -13.23 5.08
C LEU A 168 -9.29 -13.92 6.30
N VAL A 169 -10.61 -14.07 6.33
CA VAL A 169 -11.33 -14.79 7.40
C VAL A 169 -10.89 -16.26 7.48
N THR A 170 -10.69 -16.89 6.33
CA THR A 170 -10.25 -18.31 6.26
C THR A 170 -8.78 -18.47 5.91
N ALA A 171 -8.27 -17.52 5.11
CA ALA A 171 -6.97 -17.44 4.45
C ALA A 171 -6.46 -18.77 3.85
N LYS A 172 -7.38 -19.63 3.40
CA LYS A 172 -7.08 -20.91 2.75
C LYS A 172 -7.17 -20.78 1.24
N MET A 173 -6.07 -21.10 0.57
CA MET A 173 -6.01 -21.05 -0.88
C MET A 173 -6.57 -22.35 -1.45
N SER A 174 -7.57 -22.24 -2.33
CA SER A 174 -8.08 -23.40 -3.05
C SER A 174 -7.04 -23.90 -4.08
N PRO A 175 -7.01 -25.20 -4.41
CA PRO A 175 -6.07 -25.74 -5.39
C PRO A 175 -6.09 -25.01 -6.75
N PRO A 176 -7.24 -24.59 -7.31
CA PRO A 176 -7.26 -23.78 -8.52
C PRO A 176 -6.49 -22.46 -8.42
N TRP A 177 -6.57 -21.76 -7.29
CA TRP A 177 -5.81 -20.52 -7.07
C TRP A 177 -4.31 -20.78 -6.96
N ILE A 178 -3.90 -21.85 -6.25
CA ILE A 178 -2.49 -22.25 -6.15
C ILE A 178 -1.90 -22.55 -7.53
N ILE A 179 -2.63 -23.31 -8.35
CA ILE A 179 -2.22 -23.62 -9.73
C ILE A 179 -2.17 -22.33 -10.56
N GLY A 180 -3.21 -21.50 -10.51
CA GLY A 180 -3.30 -20.24 -11.24
C GLY A 180 -2.13 -19.30 -10.95
N PHE A 181 -1.86 -19.01 -9.67
CA PHE A 181 -0.75 -18.16 -9.27
C PHE A 181 0.62 -18.75 -9.64
N SER A 182 0.75 -20.08 -9.59
CA SER A 182 2.00 -20.76 -9.99
C SER A 182 2.23 -20.69 -11.49
N ILE A 183 1.17 -20.76 -12.31
CA ILE A 183 1.27 -20.54 -13.77
C ILE A 183 1.72 -19.11 -14.05
N VAL A 184 1.08 -18.11 -13.44
CA VAL A 184 1.41 -16.70 -13.64
C VAL A 184 2.86 -16.42 -13.25
N THR A 185 3.27 -16.89 -12.07
CA THR A 185 4.65 -16.71 -11.56
C THR A 185 5.66 -17.44 -12.44
N GLY A 186 5.34 -18.66 -12.90
CA GLY A 186 6.16 -19.41 -13.85
C GLY A 186 6.36 -18.67 -15.16
N PHE A 187 5.30 -18.13 -15.75
CA PHE A 187 5.38 -17.35 -16.98
C PHE A 187 6.18 -16.06 -16.79
N PHE A 188 5.98 -15.36 -15.66
CA PHE A 188 6.70 -14.14 -15.34
C PHE A 188 8.21 -14.36 -15.30
N TRP A 189 8.68 -15.34 -14.52
CA TRP A 189 10.11 -15.65 -14.42
C TRP A 189 10.69 -16.23 -15.71
N ALA A 190 9.94 -17.07 -16.42
CA ALA A 190 10.37 -17.60 -17.71
C ALA A 190 10.43 -16.53 -18.82
N ALA A 191 9.60 -15.49 -18.74
CA ALA A 191 9.66 -14.34 -19.65
C ALA A 191 10.83 -13.40 -19.31
N ILE A 192 11.16 -13.25 -18.01
CA ILE A 192 12.29 -12.44 -17.55
C ILE A 192 13.63 -13.13 -17.83
N ILE A 193 13.74 -14.44 -17.70
CA ILE A 193 15.00 -15.12 -17.93
C ILE A 193 15.01 -15.60 -19.40
N SER A 194 15.46 -14.71 -20.29
CA SER A 194 15.56 -15.01 -21.72
C SER A 194 16.55 -16.15 -21.98
N GLY A 195 16.19 -17.09 -22.86
CA GLY A 195 17.04 -18.22 -23.22
C GLY A 195 16.43 -19.12 -24.30
N SER A 196 17.01 -20.30 -24.48
CA SER A 196 16.47 -21.31 -25.41
C SER A 196 15.08 -21.78 -24.99
N ARG A 197 14.26 -22.30 -25.92
CA ARG A 197 12.92 -22.86 -25.59
C ARG A 197 12.97 -23.87 -24.46
N ARG A 198 14.02 -24.70 -24.42
CA ARG A 198 14.25 -25.69 -23.35
C ARG A 198 14.48 -25.01 -21.99
N GLN A 199 15.30 -23.95 -21.96
CA GLN A 199 15.56 -23.19 -20.74
C GLN A 199 14.31 -22.50 -20.22
N VAL A 200 13.50 -21.91 -21.11
CA VAL A 200 12.22 -21.28 -20.74
C VAL A 200 11.26 -22.30 -20.12
N VAL A 201 11.13 -23.49 -20.71
CA VAL A 201 10.28 -24.56 -20.16
C VAL A 201 10.81 -25.06 -18.82
N LEU A 202 12.12 -25.25 -18.68
CA LEU A 202 12.73 -25.68 -17.41
C LEU A 202 12.50 -24.66 -16.29
N ILE A 203 12.65 -23.37 -16.59
CA ILE A 203 12.40 -22.29 -15.61
C ILE A 203 10.92 -22.24 -15.27
N PHE A 204 10.03 -22.27 -16.27
CA PHE A 204 8.59 -22.30 -16.03
C PHE A 204 8.19 -23.47 -15.13
N SER A 205 8.58 -24.70 -15.48
CA SER A 205 8.23 -25.90 -14.73
C SER A 205 8.85 -25.90 -13.33
N GLY A 206 10.11 -25.48 -13.20
CA GLY A 206 10.79 -25.39 -11.90
C GLY A 206 10.12 -24.37 -10.98
N VAL A 207 9.83 -23.17 -11.48
CA VAL A 207 9.14 -22.11 -10.73
C VAL A 207 7.71 -22.52 -10.41
N PHE A 208 6.99 -23.13 -11.35
CA PHE A 208 5.63 -23.63 -11.13
C PHE A 208 5.58 -24.63 -9.98
N VAL A 209 6.45 -25.64 -9.99
CA VAL A 209 6.51 -26.67 -8.93
C VAL A 209 6.92 -26.05 -7.61
N ALA A 210 7.99 -25.25 -7.59
CA ALA A 210 8.47 -24.61 -6.37
C ALA A 210 7.42 -23.70 -5.74
N ASN A 211 6.77 -22.86 -6.55
CA ASN A 211 5.73 -21.94 -6.09
C ASN A 211 4.46 -22.69 -5.65
N SER A 212 4.06 -23.75 -6.34
CA SER A 212 2.91 -24.56 -5.97
C SER A 212 3.13 -25.25 -4.62
N ILE A 213 4.34 -25.79 -4.37
CA ILE A 213 4.71 -26.37 -3.07
C ILE A 213 4.69 -25.28 -1.99
N PHE A 214 5.30 -24.13 -2.27
CA PHE A 214 5.36 -23.01 -1.34
C PHE A 214 3.97 -22.51 -0.93
N LEU A 215 3.09 -22.22 -1.90
CA LEU A 215 1.72 -21.76 -1.63
C LEU A 215 0.89 -22.82 -0.92
N SER A 216 1.07 -24.11 -1.27
CA SER A 216 0.41 -25.21 -0.57
C SER A 216 0.87 -25.30 0.90
N ALA A 217 2.16 -25.14 1.15
CA ALA A 217 2.71 -25.14 2.51
C ALA A 217 2.22 -23.94 3.33
N ILE A 218 2.19 -22.74 2.74
CA ILE A 218 1.63 -21.53 3.37
C ILE A 218 0.15 -21.72 3.71
N SER A 219 -0.63 -22.27 2.77
CA SER A 219 -2.06 -22.51 3.01
C SER A 219 -2.32 -23.60 4.03
N ALA A 220 -1.49 -24.67 4.06
CA ALA A 220 -1.64 -25.77 5.00
C ALA A 220 -1.23 -25.39 6.43
N THR A 221 -0.29 -24.45 6.57
CA THR A 221 0.18 -23.95 7.87
C THR A 221 -0.64 -22.77 8.41
N GLU A 222 -1.68 -22.34 7.68
CA GLU A 222 -2.50 -21.17 7.99
C GLU A 222 -1.66 -19.89 8.18
N TRP A 223 -0.51 -19.83 7.51
CA TRP A 223 0.46 -18.75 7.69
C TRP A 223 -0.10 -17.39 7.23
N LEU A 224 -1.03 -17.37 6.28
CA LEU A 224 -1.71 -16.14 5.86
C LEU A 224 -2.65 -15.58 6.93
N SER A 225 -3.28 -16.43 7.73
CA SER A 225 -4.12 -16.01 8.86
C SER A 225 -3.27 -15.59 10.05
N TYR A 226 -2.20 -16.34 10.32
CA TYR A 226 -1.35 -16.18 11.50
C TYR A 226 0.13 -16.13 11.10
N PRO A 227 0.57 -15.03 10.47
CA PRO A 227 1.94 -14.92 10.00
C PRO A 227 2.91 -14.99 11.18
N ARG A 228 3.93 -15.82 11.02
CA ARG A 228 5.07 -15.91 11.95
C ARG A 228 6.28 -16.48 11.24
N LEU A 229 7.46 -15.92 11.46
CA LEU A 229 8.73 -16.51 11.08
C LEU A 229 9.19 -17.50 12.15
N GLY A 230 9.04 -17.10 13.42
CA GLY A 230 9.56 -17.84 14.56
C GLY A 230 11.10 -17.94 14.58
N PRO A 231 11.68 -18.63 15.56
CA PRO A 231 13.14 -18.74 15.69
C PRO A 231 13.78 -19.48 14.51
N ILE A 232 13.09 -20.48 13.94
CA ILE A 232 13.58 -21.22 12.77
C ILE A 232 13.59 -20.33 11.52
N GLY A 233 12.51 -19.58 11.26
CA GLY A 233 12.47 -18.66 10.12
C GLY A 233 13.52 -17.55 10.24
N VAL A 234 13.68 -16.98 11.44
CA VAL A 234 14.74 -15.99 11.73
C VAL A 234 16.14 -16.60 11.51
N PHE A 235 16.36 -17.85 11.91
CA PHE A 235 17.65 -18.52 11.67
C PHE A 235 17.94 -18.71 10.18
N VAL A 236 16.99 -19.27 9.42
CA VAL A 236 17.16 -19.53 7.98
C VAL A 236 17.40 -18.23 7.22
N ILE A 237 16.60 -17.20 7.48
CA ILE A 237 16.78 -15.87 6.89
C ILE A 237 18.12 -15.27 7.35
N GLY A 238 18.46 -15.40 8.62
CA GLY A 238 19.72 -14.90 9.18
C GLY A 238 20.96 -15.52 8.54
N VAL A 239 20.95 -16.83 8.26
CA VAL A 239 22.02 -17.50 7.51
C VAL A 239 22.09 -16.96 6.08
N GLY A 240 20.95 -16.78 5.41
CA GLY A 240 20.89 -16.17 4.08
C GLY A 240 21.47 -14.75 4.05
N ILE A 241 21.11 -13.91 5.03
CA ILE A 241 21.65 -12.56 5.22
C ILE A 241 23.16 -12.63 5.48
N ALA A 242 23.62 -13.53 6.35
CA ALA A 242 25.03 -13.67 6.67
C ALA A 242 25.87 -13.99 5.42
N VAL A 243 25.44 -14.97 4.63
CA VAL A 243 26.10 -15.35 3.37
C VAL A 243 26.03 -14.22 2.35
N GLY A 244 24.85 -13.62 2.15
CA GLY A 244 24.65 -12.55 1.17
C GLY A 244 25.45 -11.28 1.48
N VAL A 245 25.43 -10.82 2.74
CA VAL A 245 26.17 -9.63 3.18
C VAL A 245 27.68 -9.89 3.11
N THR A 246 28.14 -11.08 3.49
CA THR A 246 29.56 -11.47 3.37
C THR A 246 30.00 -11.44 1.90
N TYR A 247 29.22 -12.07 1.01
CA TYR A 247 29.49 -12.08 -0.42
C TYR A 247 29.60 -10.66 -1.00
N LEU A 248 28.67 -9.77 -0.65
CA LEU A 248 28.64 -8.39 -1.17
C LEU A 248 29.71 -7.48 -0.55
N SER A 249 30.16 -7.75 0.68
CA SER A 249 31.07 -6.84 1.38
C SER A 249 32.54 -7.20 1.21
N VAL A 250 32.90 -8.47 1.40
CA VAL A 250 34.29 -8.94 1.48
C VAL A 250 34.56 -10.17 0.62
N GLY A 251 33.51 -10.76 0.03
CA GLY A 251 33.58 -12.01 -0.71
C GLY A 251 33.52 -13.24 0.19
N LEU A 252 33.07 -14.37 -0.36
CA LEU A 252 32.91 -15.63 0.39
C LEU A 252 34.24 -16.36 0.67
N SER A 253 35.33 -15.91 0.06
CA SER A 253 36.68 -16.44 0.31
C SER A 253 37.18 -16.10 1.72
N ASP A 254 36.72 -14.99 2.31
CA ASP A 254 37.09 -14.61 3.67
C ASP A 254 36.34 -15.47 4.70
N ARG A 255 37.04 -16.50 5.19
CA ARG A 255 36.49 -17.44 6.18
C ARG A 255 36.25 -16.80 7.55
N ASN A 256 36.97 -15.74 7.91
CA ASN A 256 36.77 -15.08 9.20
C ASN A 256 35.52 -14.22 9.15
N ALA A 257 35.34 -13.45 8.07
CA ALA A 257 34.10 -12.71 7.82
C ALA A 257 32.87 -13.63 7.83
N LEU A 258 32.94 -14.75 7.12
CA LEU A 258 31.86 -15.73 7.06
C LEU A 258 31.53 -16.35 8.43
N LYS A 259 32.54 -16.74 9.22
CA LYS A 259 32.32 -17.28 10.56
C LYS A 259 31.68 -16.24 11.48
N THR A 260 32.15 -14.99 11.43
CA THR A 260 31.58 -13.90 12.23
C THR A 260 30.12 -13.63 11.87
N THR A 261 29.77 -13.55 10.58
CA THR A 261 28.37 -13.29 10.17
C THR A 261 27.45 -14.49 10.44
N LEU A 262 27.94 -15.73 10.29
CA LEU A 262 27.19 -16.93 10.67
C LEU A 262 26.99 -17.02 12.20
N LEU A 263 27.98 -16.59 13.00
CA LEU A 263 27.79 -16.40 14.44
C LEU A 263 26.65 -15.42 14.71
N MET A 264 26.57 -14.32 13.96
CA MET A 264 25.46 -13.36 14.10
C MET A 264 24.09 -13.93 13.74
N ALA A 265 24.00 -14.86 12.79
CA ALA A 265 22.75 -15.60 12.53
C ALA A 265 22.30 -16.39 13.77
N LEU A 266 23.23 -17.13 14.40
CA LEU A 266 22.95 -17.89 15.62
C LEU A 266 22.62 -16.98 16.81
N VAL A 267 23.41 -15.93 17.03
CA VAL A 267 23.17 -14.93 18.09
C VAL A 267 21.83 -14.25 17.89
N GLY A 268 21.45 -13.89 16.67
CA GLY A 268 20.16 -13.29 16.37
C GLY A 268 19.01 -14.22 16.72
N THR A 269 19.12 -15.51 16.35
CA THR A 269 18.14 -16.54 16.73
C THR A 269 18.06 -16.75 18.24
N ILE A 270 19.17 -16.69 18.96
CA ILE A 270 19.16 -16.79 20.44
C ILE A 270 18.55 -15.53 21.05
N SER A 271 18.92 -14.35 20.54
CA SER A 271 18.44 -13.04 20.99
C SER A 271 16.94 -12.86 20.76
N TYR A 272 16.35 -13.61 19.83
CA TYR A 272 14.91 -13.68 19.63
C TYR A 272 14.14 -13.94 20.94
N PHE A 273 14.57 -14.92 21.75
CA PHE A 273 13.86 -15.33 22.96
C PHE A 273 13.76 -14.21 24.01
N PRO A 274 14.85 -13.55 24.44
CA PRO A 274 14.76 -12.42 25.36
C PRO A 274 14.16 -11.17 24.69
N ALA A 275 14.24 -11.02 23.36
CA ALA A 275 13.64 -9.88 22.67
C ALA A 275 12.11 -9.88 22.74
N GLN A 276 11.46 -11.04 22.60
CA GLN A 276 9.98 -11.13 22.57
C GLN A 276 9.28 -10.45 23.76
N PRO A 277 9.59 -10.76 25.04
CA PRO A 277 8.92 -10.13 26.18
C PRO A 277 9.22 -8.63 26.30
N ILE A 278 10.41 -8.18 25.89
CA ILE A 278 10.79 -6.76 25.95
C ILE A 278 10.04 -5.97 24.88
N LEU A 279 9.91 -6.54 23.67
CA LEU A 279 9.18 -5.94 22.55
C LEU A 279 7.65 -6.00 22.74
N SER A 280 7.14 -6.87 23.61
CA SER A 280 5.73 -6.93 23.98
C SER A 280 5.35 -6.05 25.16
N SER A 281 6.32 -5.40 25.82
CA SER A 281 6.06 -4.52 26.96
C SER A 281 5.33 -3.23 26.57
N ASP A 282 4.84 -2.48 27.56
CA ASP A 282 4.23 -1.16 27.38
C ASP A 282 5.20 -0.12 26.77
N ARG A 283 6.51 -0.42 26.75
CA ARG A 283 7.56 0.46 26.21
C ARG A 283 8.36 -0.22 25.10
N PRO A 284 7.72 -0.60 23.98
CA PRO A 284 8.35 -1.39 22.91
C PRO A 284 9.50 -0.63 22.23
N ARG A 285 9.44 0.71 22.19
CA ARG A 285 10.52 1.57 21.64
C ARG A 285 11.85 1.38 22.38
N LEU A 286 11.83 1.23 23.71
CA LEU A 286 13.03 0.95 24.49
C LEU A 286 13.52 -0.47 24.22
N GLY A 287 12.61 -1.43 24.03
CA GLY A 287 12.97 -2.79 23.66
C GLY A 287 13.69 -2.90 22.31
N ILE A 288 13.21 -2.14 21.31
CA ILE A 288 13.87 -2.04 20.00
C ILE A 288 15.30 -1.52 20.17
N LEU A 289 15.46 -0.43 20.93
CA LEU A 289 16.78 0.16 21.17
C LEU A 289 17.73 -0.84 21.86
N LEU A 290 17.28 -1.51 22.91
CA LEU A 290 18.08 -2.48 23.65
C LEU A 290 18.47 -3.68 22.78
N LEU A 291 17.56 -4.19 21.95
CA LEU A 291 17.84 -5.27 21.00
C LEU A 291 18.97 -4.89 20.05
N PHE A 292 18.88 -3.72 19.41
CA PHE A 292 19.92 -3.28 18.48
C PHE A 292 21.25 -3.00 19.18
N ILE A 293 21.25 -2.38 20.37
CA ILE A 293 22.48 -2.18 21.15
C ILE A 293 23.14 -3.53 21.46
N ALA A 294 22.38 -4.52 21.94
CA ALA A 294 22.90 -5.84 22.24
C ALA A 294 23.49 -6.53 21.00
N LEU A 295 22.76 -6.52 19.88
CA LEU A 295 23.23 -7.10 18.61
C LEU A 295 24.48 -6.40 18.08
N LEU A 296 24.57 -5.07 18.19
CA LEU A 296 25.74 -4.31 17.79
C LEU A 296 26.96 -4.67 18.64
N ILE A 297 26.81 -4.72 19.97
CA ILE A 297 27.90 -5.10 20.89
C ILE A 297 28.42 -6.50 20.55
N VAL A 298 27.52 -7.47 20.34
CA VAL A 298 27.92 -8.85 20.00
C VAL A 298 28.54 -8.91 18.61
N SER A 299 28.05 -8.12 17.64
CA SER A 299 28.62 -8.10 16.28
C SER A 299 30.05 -7.59 16.23
N VAL A 300 30.36 -6.53 16.98
CA VAL A 300 31.71 -5.97 17.11
C VAL A 300 32.60 -6.95 17.87
N SER A 301 32.11 -7.51 18.99
CA SER A 301 32.87 -8.47 19.81
C SER A 301 33.19 -9.75 19.03
N GLY A 302 32.21 -10.32 18.32
CA GLY A 302 32.38 -11.49 17.47
C GLY A 302 33.36 -11.24 16.33
N ALA A 303 33.34 -10.05 15.72
CA ALA A 303 34.33 -9.67 14.72
C ALA A 303 35.74 -9.58 15.32
N LEU A 304 35.89 -9.00 16.51
CA LEU A 304 37.17 -8.91 17.21
C LEU A 304 37.74 -10.28 17.64
N LEU A 305 36.87 -11.26 17.93
CA LEU A 305 37.26 -12.62 18.30
C LEU A 305 37.84 -13.41 17.11
N PHE A 306 37.23 -13.30 15.93
CA PHE A 306 37.65 -14.08 14.75
C PHE A 306 38.67 -13.35 13.86
N ALA A 307 38.69 -12.01 13.85
CA ALA A 307 39.57 -11.22 12.99
C ALA A 307 40.81 -10.70 13.73
N ARG A 308 42.00 -11.22 13.36
CA ARG A 308 43.28 -10.72 13.89
C ARG A 308 43.91 -9.62 13.04
N VAL A 309 43.63 -9.60 11.73
CA VAL A 309 44.14 -8.64 10.73
C VAL A 309 42.94 -8.06 9.97
N ASP A 310 43.00 -6.80 9.52
CA ASP A 310 41.96 -6.11 8.73
C ASP A 310 40.55 -6.17 9.33
N ARG A 311 40.42 -5.68 10.57
CA ARG A 311 39.17 -5.76 11.36
C ARG A 311 38.05 -4.87 10.85
N GLY A 312 38.36 -3.74 10.21
CA GLY A 312 37.37 -2.74 9.79
C GLY A 312 36.28 -3.31 8.87
N PRO A 313 36.65 -3.95 7.75
CA PRO A 313 35.71 -4.62 6.85
C PRO A 313 34.85 -5.68 7.57
N ILE A 314 35.46 -6.56 8.36
CA ILE A 314 34.74 -7.66 9.05
C ILE A 314 33.75 -7.11 10.09
N ILE A 315 34.14 -6.10 10.87
CA ILE A 315 33.25 -5.42 11.82
C ILE A 315 32.06 -4.81 11.08
N ARG A 316 32.30 -4.07 10.00
CA ARG A 316 31.22 -3.45 9.21
C ARG A 316 30.27 -4.52 8.66
N THR A 317 30.79 -5.61 8.09
CA THR A 317 29.99 -6.71 7.55
C THR A 317 29.15 -7.37 8.65
N SER A 318 29.74 -7.67 9.80
CA SER A 318 29.05 -8.23 10.97
C SER A 318 27.94 -7.30 11.50
N VAL A 319 28.21 -6.00 11.59
CA VAL A 319 27.26 -4.98 12.00
C VAL A 319 26.06 -4.94 11.04
N ILE A 320 26.30 -4.87 9.73
CA ILE A 320 25.22 -4.87 8.72
C ILE A 320 24.37 -6.14 8.84
N THR A 321 25.02 -7.31 8.97
CA THR A 321 24.32 -8.59 9.17
C THR A 321 23.45 -8.56 10.43
N SER A 322 23.98 -8.09 11.56
CA SER A 322 23.26 -8.02 12.83
C SER A 322 22.05 -7.10 12.79
N VAL A 323 22.17 -5.95 12.12
CA VAL A 323 21.08 -4.97 11.98
C VAL A 323 19.96 -5.56 11.12
N LEU A 324 20.30 -6.20 9.98
CA LEU A 324 19.30 -6.84 9.13
C LEU A 324 18.58 -7.97 9.84
N ILE A 325 19.28 -8.81 10.61
CA ILE A 325 18.64 -9.86 11.43
C ILE A 325 17.74 -9.24 12.50
N GLY A 326 18.18 -8.18 13.17
CA GLY A 326 17.36 -7.43 14.13
C GLY A 326 16.06 -6.91 13.52
N ILE A 327 16.11 -6.39 12.29
CA ILE A 327 14.91 -5.98 11.53
C ILE A 327 13.95 -7.15 11.33
N PHE A 328 14.43 -8.35 10.97
CA PHE A 328 13.56 -9.52 10.80
C PHE A 328 12.95 -10.02 12.13
N ILE A 329 13.63 -9.85 13.26
CA ILE A 329 13.03 -10.09 14.58
C ILE A 329 11.89 -9.10 14.84
N LEU A 330 12.05 -7.83 14.45
CA LEU A 330 10.97 -6.84 14.58
C LEU A 330 9.81 -7.14 13.62
N ILE A 331 10.09 -7.55 12.38
CA ILE A 331 9.07 -7.97 11.41
C ILE A 331 8.29 -9.16 11.96
N ASP A 332 8.96 -10.16 12.53
CA ASP A 332 8.28 -11.30 13.15
C ASP A 332 7.40 -10.85 14.33
N ARG A 333 7.88 -9.92 15.17
CA ARG A 333 7.05 -9.35 16.24
C ARG A 333 5.81 -8.63 15.71
N MET A 334 5.96 -7.87 14.62
CA MET A 334 4.84 -7.22 13.93
C MET A 334 3.85 -8.25 13.39
N MET A 335 4.34 -9.34 12.78
CA MET A 335 3.50 -10.44 12.32
C MET A 335 2.74 -11.11 13.47
N GLN A 336 3.38 -11.33 14.62
CA GLN A 336 2.70 -11.88 15.80
C GLN A 336 1.61 -10.95 16.36
N ALA A 337 1.76 -9.63 16.19
CA ALA A 337 0.75 -8.67 16.62
C ALA A 337 -0.51 -8.67 15.72
N TRP A 338 -0.45 -9.30 14.55
CA TRP A 338 -1.58 -9.43 13.63
C TRP A 338 -2.73 -10.22 14.24
N ARG A 339 -2.44 -11.36 14.89
CA ARG A 339 -3.46 -12.23 15.46
C ARG A 339 -4.38 -11.52 16.47
N PRO A 340 -3.87 -10.91 17.56
CA PRO A 340 -4.74 -10.23 18.53
C PRO A 340 -5.48 -9.04 17.93
N TYR A 341 -4.95 -8.44 16.85
CA TYR A 341 -5.65 -7.38 16.13
C TYR A 341 -6.84 -7.92 15.33
N VAL A 342 -6.63 -8.97 14.54
CA VAL A 342 -7.66 -9.54 13.66
C VAL A 342 -8.76 -10.27 14.45
N GLU A 343 -8.40 -10.90 15.58
CA GLU A 343 -9.34 -11.57 16.49
C GLU A 343 -10.10 -10.60 17.43
N SER A 344 -9.78 -9.30 17.41
CA SER A 344 -10.50 -8.32 18.22
C SER A 344 -11.96 -8.18 17.78
N ASP A 345 -12.86 -7.92 18.72
CA ASP A 345 -14.29 -7.77 18.45
C ASP A 345 -14.58 -6.64 17.42
N ASP A 346 -13.72 -5.62 17.39
CA ASP A 346 -13.83 -4.49 16.46
C ASP A 346 -13.51 -4.88 15.00
N VAL A 347 -12.51 -5.74 14.81
CA VAL A 347 -12.04 -6.15 13.48
C VAL A 347 -12.76 -7.40 12.99
N ASN A 348 -13.05 -8.34 13.90
CA ASN A 348 -13.78 -9.57 13.67
C ASN A 348 -13.37 -10.28 12.37
N TYR A 349 -12.08 -10.55 12.24
CA TYR A 349 -11.46 -11.21 11.09
C TYR A 349 -11.50 -10.46 9.75
N ARG A 350 -11.96 -9.20 9.73
CA ARG A 350 -12.12 -8.37 8.53
C ARG A 350 -11.33 -7.05 8.64
N PRO A 351 -9.99 -7.09 8.54
CA PRO A 351 -9.10 -5.94 8.81
C PRO A 351 -9.23 -4.78 7.82
N VAL A 352 -9.79 -4.99 6.62
CA VAL A 352 -10.01 -3.89 5.68
C VAL A 352 -11.26 -3.12 6.08
N ALA A 353 -11.07 -1.92 6.64
CA ALA A 353 -12.17 -1.05 7.06
C ALA A 353 -13.09 -0.69 5.87
N THR A 354 -14.38 -0.91 6.06
CA THR A 354 -15.44 -0.53 5.12
C THR A 354 -16.08 0.80 5.51
N ILE A 355 -16.81 1.43 4.57
CA ILE A 355 -17.43 2.74 4.79
C ILE A 355 -18.36 2.68 6.01
N GLY A 356 -18.10 3.53 7.01
CA GLY A 356 -18.87 3.61 8.25
C GLY A 356 -18.29 2.81 9.42
N GLN A 357 -17.28 1.95 9.21
CA GLN A 357 -16.56 1.32 10.32
C GLN A 357 -15.62 2.33 10.98
N SER A 358 -15.91 2.65 12.23
CA SER A 358 -15.11 3.60 13.01
C SER A 358 -13.96 2.86 13.70
N THR A 359 -12.72 3.24 13.41
CA THR A 359 -11.52 2.70 14.09
C THR A 359 -11.31 3.27 15.49
N ILE A 360 -12.33 3.91 16.07
CA ILE A 360 -12.24 4.73 17.29
C ILE A 360 -11.89 3.86 18.51
N TRP A 361 -12.24 2.56 18.46
CA TRP A 361 -11.95 1.57 19.50
C TRP A 361 -10.58 0.86 19.34
N LEU A 362 -9.84 1.12 18.24
CA LEU A 362 -8.49 0.56 18.03
C LEU A 362 -7.41 1.16 18.96
N SER A 363 -7.76 2.03 19.91
CA SER A 363 -6.80 2.62 20.86
C SER A 363 -6.17 1.61 21.82
N GLU A 364 -6.82 0.46 22.04
CA GLU A 364 -6.29 -0.65 22.86
C GLU A 364 -5.35 -1.58 22.08
N VAL A 365 -5.15 -1.33 20.78
CA VAL A 365 -4.33 -2.21 19.94
C VAL A 365 -2.84 -2.02 20.25
N SER A 366 -2.10 -3.14 20.20
CA SER A 366 -0.64 -3.21 20.30
C SER A 366 0.06 -2.12 19.48
N PHE A 367 1.13 -1.55 20.03
CA PHE A 367 2.02 -0.61 19.33
C PHE A 367 2.39 -1.04 17.90
N TRP A 368 2.50 -2.34 17.67
CA TRP A 368 2.93 -2.94 16.42
C TRP A 368 1.90 -2.89 15.28
N VAL A 369 0.66 -2.46 15.54
CA VAL A 369 -0.44 -2.42 14.56
C VAL A 369 -1.03 -1.00 14.40
N ARG A 370 -0.48 0.00 15.10
CA ARG A 370 -0.95 1.39 15.07
C ARG A 370 -0.43 2.20 13.89
#